data_AF-A0A8B8BY35-F1
#
_entry.id   AF-A0A8B8BY35-F1
#
_cell.length_a   1.000
_cell.length_b   1.000
_cell.length_c   1.000
_cell.angle_alpha   90.00
_cell.angle_beta   90.00
_cell.angle_gamma   90.00
#
_symmetry.space_group_name_H-M   'P 1'
#
loop_
_entity.id
_entity.type
_entity.pdbx_description
1 polymer ?
#
loop_
_entity_poly.entity_id
_entity_poly.type
_entity_poly.pdbx_seq_one_letter_code
_entity_poly.pdbx_strand_id
1 'polypeptide(L)'
;MDLSESPIFFIGIARSASVSDSGLLQCCENDVLSNFYPCELDIFGIKHKSAEHAFQYIKAVRCGDRDSANSIKDADDALSALQLGTKVKSNDQWESTKGTVMEETLENKCVQVPVFRDKLCTSKQSTTFVEATYNNEWGSGLNRDGTCNNKPDHWLGKNKLGVLMKKILKKNRKRKLSDSVKTDRKQKQNEEQTGQRSIVHTLQQLRAMSDSDVSGCNPDSDSSGDER
;
A
#
# COMPACT_ATOMS: atom_id res chain seq x y z
N MET A 1 31.20 0.56 17.02
CA MET A 1 30.31 -0.02 15.99
C MET A 1 28.90 0.42 16.36
N ASP A 2 28.38 1.40 15.63
CA ASP A 2 27.08 2.02 15.89
C ASP A 2 25.97 1.05 15.49
N LEU A 3 25.40 0.36 16.49
CA LEU A 3 24.19 -0.44 16.31
C LEU A 3 23.04 0.55 16.18
N SER A 4 22.79 1.02 14.96
CA SER A 4 21.58 1.79 14.67
C SER A 4 20.37 0.94 15.09
N GLU A 5 19.81 1.22 16.26
CA GLU A 5 18.63 0.50 16.74
C GLU A 5 17.53 0.68 15.70
N SER A 6 17.08 -0.43 15.13
CA SER A 6 16.00 -0.40 14.15
C SER A 6 14.73 0.06 14.86
N PRO A 7 14.06 1.14 14.41
CA PRO A 7 12.93 1.69 15.14
C PRO A 7 11.80 0.64 15.20
N ILE A 8 11.34 0.34 16.41
CA ILE A 8 10.17 -0.48 16.67
C ILE A 8 8.93 0.39 16.54
N PHE A 9 7.99 -0.01 15.69
CA PHE A 9 6.70 0.64 15.53
C PHE A 9 5.60 -0.27 16.06
N PHE A 10 4.84 0.22 17.03
CA PHE A 10 3.75 -0.55 17.62
C PHE A 10 2.49 -0.51 16.75
N ILE A 11 2.06 -1.68 16.26
CA ILE A 11 0.84 -1.89 15.49
C ILE A 11 -0.23 -2.54 16.37
N GLY A 12 -0.73 -1.80 17.36
CA GLY A 12 -1.82 -2.28 18.22
C GLY A 12 -1.56 -2.12 19.72
N ILE A 13 -2.52 -2.62 20.50
CA ILE A 13 -2.65 -2.38 21.94
C ILE A 13 -1.49 -3.03 22.69
N ALA A 14 -0.92 -2.31 23.65
CA ALA A 14 -0.22 -2.94 24.75
C ALA A 14 -1.14 -3.00 25.96
N ARG A 15 -1.50 -4.20 26.43
CA ARG A 15 -2.03 -4.34 27.78
C ARG A 15 -0.84 -4.41 28.73
N SER A 16 -0.46 -3.30 29.35
CA SER A 16 0.15 -3.35 30.67
C SER A 16 -0.91 -2.97 31.70
N ALA A 17 -1.07 -3.84 32.69
CA ALA A 17 -1.82 -3.54 33.89
C ALA A 17 -0.93 -2.67 34.80
N SER A 18 -1.31 -1.43 35.02
CA SER A 18 -1.17 -0.75 36.32
C SER A 18 -2.17 0.40 36.40
N VAL A 19 -2.88 0.44 37.52
CA VAL A 19 -4.00 1.33 37.83
C VAL A 19 -3.48 2.73 38.17
N SER A 20 -4.17 3.76 37.70
CA SER A 20 -4.28 5.03 38.43
C SER A 20 -5.75 5.45 38.47
N ASP A 21 -6.22 5.78 39.67
CA ASP A 21 -7.55 6.32 39.96
C ASP A 21 -7.88 7.47 39.01
N SER A 22 -9.10 7.46 38.48
CA SER A 22 -9.67 8.41 37.50
C SER A 22 -9.16 8.31 36.05
N GLY A 23 -9.79 7.42 35.28
CA GLY A 23 -10.11 7.67 33.87
C GLY A 23 -9.35 6.84 32.83
N LEU A 24 -10.01 5.76 32.38
CA LEU A 24 -9.78 4.97 31.15
C LEU A 24 -8.33 4.82 30.62
N LEU A 25 -7.82 3.59 30.65
CA LEU A 25 -6.79 3.12 29.72
C LEU A 25 -7.25 3.41 28.28
N GLN A 26 -6.76 4.50 27.70
CA GLN A 26 -7.03 4.90 26.32
C GLN A 26 -6.44 3.83 25.39
N CYS A 27 -7.33 3.00 24.83
CA CYS A 27 -7.00 2.07 23.77
C CYS A 27 -6.33 2.82 22.61
N CYS A 28 -5.20 2.33 22.10
CA CYS A 28 -4.58 2.82 20.86
C CYS A 28 -5.41 2.42 19.62
N GLU A 29 -6.74 2.38 19.73
CA GLU A 29 -7.69 2.12 18.65
C GLU A 29 -7.53 3.13 17.50
N ASN A 30 -6.97 4.31 17.80
CA ASN A 30 -6.74 5.38 16.84
C ASN A 30 -5.45 5.23 16.01
N ASP A 31 -4.59 4.23 16.26
CA ASP A 31 -3.46 4.00 15.35
C ASP A 31 -3.97 3.35 14.06
N VAL A 32 -3.91 4.10 12.96
CA VAL A 32 -4.33 3.63 11.65
C VAL A 32 -3.72 2.28 11.25
N LEU A 33 -2.49 1.96 11.68
CA LEU A 33 -1.85 0.67 11.37
C LEU A 33 -2.42 -0.52 12.17
N SER A 34 -3.17 -0.27 13.24
CA SER A 34 -3.84 -1.30 14.04
C SER A 34 -4.98 -1.96 13.25
N ASN A 35 -5.19 -3.27 13.44
CA ASN A 35 -6.37 -3.95 12.89
C ASN A 35 -7.70 -3.44 13.48
N PHE A 36 -7.61 -2.83 14.66
CA PHE A 36 -8.75 -2.27 15.39
C PHE A 36 -9.15 -0.89 14.89
N TYR A 37 -8.31 -0.24 14.08
CA TYR A 37 -8.61 1.10 13.56
C TYR A 37 -9.96 1.11 12.81
N PRO A 38 -10.91 1.97 13.22
CA PRO A 38 -12.20 2.11 12.55
C PRO A 38 -11.99 2.58 11.11
N CYS A 39 -12.41 1.75 10.15
CA CYS A 39 -12.35 2.07 8.73
C CYS A 39 -13.34 1.20 7.94
N GLU A 40 -13.88 1.74 6.85
CA GLU A 40 -14.69 0.94 5.93
C GLU A 40 -13.77 0.13 5.00
N LEU A 41 -13.97 -1.19 4.99
CA LEU A 41 -13.31 -2.12 4.07
C LEU A 41 -14.36 -2.94 3.34
N ASP A 42 -14.30 -2.99 2.02
CA ASP A 42 -15.06 -3.95 1.21
C ASP A 42 -14.17 -5.15 0.87
N ILE A 43 -14.46 -6.30 1.47
CA ILE A 43 -13.71 -7.53 1.25
C ILE A 43 -14.73 -8.63 0.88
N PHE A 44 -14.55 -9.23 -0.29
CA PHE A 44 -15.48 -10.21 -0.87
C PHE A 44 -16.93 -9.70 -1.01
N GLY A 45 -17.11 -8.41 -1.29
CA GLY A 45 -18.45 -7.79 -1.45
C GLY A 45 -19.17 -7.53 -0.12
N ILE A 46 -18.47 -7.69 1.01
CA ILE A 46 -19.00 -7.41 2.34
C ILE A 46 -18.25 -6.22 2.92
N LYS A 47 -19.02 -5.24 3.40
CA LYS A 47 -18.48 -4.09 4.13
C LYS A 47 -18.17 -4.47 5.59
N HIS A 48 -16.99 -4.10 6.04
CA HIS A 48 -16.49 -4.31 7.40
C HIS A 48 -16.08 -2.97 8.02
N LYS A 49 -16.28 -2.82 9.33
CA LYS A 49 -15.97 -1.60 10.10
C LYS A 49 -14.51 -1.51 10.56
N SER A 50 -13.73 -2.59 10.40
CA SER A 50 -12.29 -2.64 10.61
C SER A 50 -11.68 -3.89 9.96
N ALA A 51 -10.35 -3.99 9.95
CA ALA A 51 -9.67 -5.22 9.54
C ALA A 51 -9.96 -6.39 10.50
N GLU A 52 -10.15 -6.11 11.79
CA GLU A 52 -10.54 -7.12 12.78
C GLU A 52 -11.93 -7.69 12.47
N HIS A 53 -12.90 -6.86 12.10
CA HIS A 53 -14.22 -7.32 11.66
C HIS A 53 -14.12 -8.27 10.47
N ALA A 54 -13.34 -7.90 9.45
CA ALA A 54 -13.15 -8.75 8.27
C ALA A 54 -12.51 -10.09 8.65
N PHE A 55 -11.46 -10.07 9.48
CA PHE A 55 -10.74 -11.28 9.87
C PHE A 55 -11.63 -12.26 10.65
N GLN A 56 -12.37 -11.77 11.64
CA GLN A 56 -13.27 -12.60 12.46
C GLN A 56 -14.50 -13.06 11.68
N TYR A 57 -15.05 -12.22 10.79
CA TYR A 57 -16.16 -12.60 9.91
C TYR A 57 -15.75 -13.75 8.99
N ILE A 58 -14.59 -13.63 8.31
CA ILE A 58 -14.09 -14.66 7.41
C ILE A 58 -13.78 -15.95 8.18
N LYS A 59 -13.26 -15.85 9.42
CA LYS A 59 -13.10 -16.99 10.33
C LYS A 59 -14.43 -17.72 10.52
N ALA A 60 -15.47 -16.99 10.96
CA ALA A 60 -16.79 -17.55 11.23
C ALA A 60 -17.38 -18.24 9.99
N VAL A 61 -17.32 -17.59 8.84
CA VAL A 61 -17.78 -18.16 7.56
C VAL A 61 -17.02 -19.44 7.20
N ARG A 62 -15.67 -19.45 7.30
CA ARG A 62 -14.85 -20.64 6.98
C ARG A 62 -14.99 -21.77 8.00
N CYS A 63 -15.41 -21.46 9.22
CA CYS A 63 -15.73 -22.45 10.24
C CYS A 63 -17.18 -22.95 10.16
N GLY A 64 -17.99 -22.42 9.25
CA GLY A 64 -19.40 -22.79 9.08
C GLY A 64 -20.36 -22.17 10.12
N ASP A 65 -19.89 -21.21 10.91
CA ASP A 65 -20.67 -20.55 11.97
C ASP A 65 -21.29 -19.25 11.45
N ARG A 66 -22.45 -19.37 10.81
CA ARG A 66 -23.16 -18.25 10.18
C ARG A 66 -23.75 -17.27 11.20
N ASP A 67 -24.17 -17.75 12.36
CA ASP A 67 -24.77 -16.93 13.40
C ASP A 67 -23.72 -16.00 14.03
N SER A 68 -22.54 -16.54 14.32
CA SER A 68 -21.40 -15.73 14.74
C SER A 68 -20.96 -14.76 13.63
N ALA A 69 -20.96 -15.18 12.35
CA ALA A 69 -20.60 -14.30 11.25
C ALA A 69 -21.52 -13.06 11.17
N ASN A 70 -22.84 -13.25 11.28
CA ASN A 70 -23.80 -12.14 11.32
C ASN A 70 -23.57 -11.26 12.55
N SER A 71 -23.41 -11.85 13.73
CA SER A 71 -23.16 -11.12 14.97
C SER A 71 -21.88 -10.27 14.90
N ILE A 72 -20.81 -10.83 14.31
CA ILE A 72 -19.52 -10.13 14.11
C ILE A 72 -19.68 -8.97 13.14
N LYS A 73 -20.45 -9.15 12.07
CA LYS A 73 -20.71 -8.10 11.08
C LYS A 73 -21.47 -6.92 11.70
N ASP A 74 -22.42 -7.21 12.58
CA ASP A 74 -23.28 -6.21 13.20
C ASP A 74 -22.65 -5.51 14.42
N ALA A 75 -21.59 -6.11 14.99
CA ALA A 75 -20.86 -5.56 16.13
C ALA A 75 -20.45 -4.08 15.93
N ASP A 76 -20.52 -3.29 17.00
CA ASP A 76 -20.30 -1.83 16.92
C ASP A 76 -18.83 -1.47 16.73
N ASP A 77 -17.94 -2.23 17.32
CA ASP A 77 -16.51 -1.95 17.40
C ASP A 77 -15.64 -3.21 17.23
N ALA A 78 -14.35 -2.99 16.96
CA ALA A 78 -13.41 -4.07 16.66
C ALA A 78 -13.19 -5.02 17.86
N LEU A 79 -13.30 -4.53 19.09
CA LEU A 79 -13.16 -5.36 20.29
C LEU A 79 -14.36 -6.31 20.42
N SER A 80 -15.57 -5.80 20.20
CA SER A 80 -16.80 -6.60 20.15
C SER A 80 -16.72 -7.69 19.07
N ALA A 81 -16.23 -7.35 17.86
CA ALA A 81 -15.98 -8.31 16.79
C ALA A 81 -14.96 -9.42 17.20
N LEU A 82 -13.84 -9.04 17.83
CA LEU A 82 -12.87 -10.00 18.36
C LEU A 82 -13.50 -10.93 19.42
N GLN A 83 -14.26 -10.37 20.37
CA GLN A 83 -14.90 -11.15 21.44
C GLN A 83 -15.93 -12.16 20.93
N LEU A 84 -16.61 -11.86 19.83
CA LEU A 84 -17.51 -12.79 19.16
C LEU A 84 -16.70 -13.84 18.37
N GLY A 85 -15.68 -13.41 17.62
CA GLY A 85 -14.81 -14.28 16.84
C GLY A 85 -14.00 -15.28 17.67
N THR A 86 -13.67 -14.98 18.93
CA THR A 86 -12.99 -15.91 19.84
C THR A 86 -13.88 -17.08 20.27
N LYS A 87 -15.21 -16.93 20.23
CA LYS A 87 -16.18 -17.99 20.54
C LYS A 87 -16.35 -18.98 19.37
N VAL A 88 -15.99 -18.57 18.15
CA VAL A 88 -16.02 -19.44 16.98
C VAL A 88 -14.98 -20.54 17.11
N LYS A 89 -15.43 -21.80 17.04
CA LYS A 89 -14.58 -22.99 17.05
C LYS A 89 -13.79 -23.07 15.74
N SER A 90 -12.46 -23.02 15.84
CA SER A 90 -11.57 -23.20 14.69
C SER A 90 -11.63 -24.63 14.12
N ASN A 91 -11.41 -24.74 12.81
CA ASN A 91 -11.19 -26.00 12.09
C ASN A 91 -9.86 -25.97 11.33
N ASP A 92 -9.42 -27.12 10.80
CA ASP A 92 -8.13 -27.25 10.10
C ASP A 92 -8.02 -26.34 8.86
N GLN A 93 -9.14 -26.11 8.18
CA GLN A 93 -9.20 -25.19 7.06
C GLN A 93 -8.89 -23.75 7.49
N TRP A 94 -9.44 -23.28 8.62
CA TRP A 94 -9.13 -21.96 9.15
C TRP A 94 -7.67 -21.87 9.58
N GLU A 95 -7.18 -22.85 10.34
CA GLU A 95 -5.80 -22.83 10.85
C GLU A 95 -4.76 -22.81 9.73
N SER A 96 -5.01 -23.50 8.63
CA SER A 96 -4.14 -23.51 7.43
C SER A 96 -4.24 -22.23 6.59
N THR A 97 -5.33 -21.46 6.69
CA THR A 97 -5.59 -20.33 5.79
C THR A 97 -5.62 -18.95 6.44
N LYS A 98 -5.68 -18.85 7.77
CA LYS A 98 -5.74 -17.58 8.53
C LYS A 98 -4.60 -16.62 8.19
N GLY A 99 -3.41 -17.14 7.89
CA GLY A 99 -2.26 -16.35 7.45
C GLY A 99 -2.55 -15.58 6.16
N THR A 100 -3.05 -16.29 5.16
CA THR A 100 -3.43 -15.73 3.86
C THR A 100 -4.58 -14.74 3.99
N VAL A 101 -5.60 -15.05 4.80
CA VAL A 101 -6.73 -14.15 5.05
C VAL A 101 -6.28 -12.82 5.66
N MET A 102 -5.37 -12.86 6.65
CA MET A 102 -4.84 -11.63 7.23
C MET A 102 -4.02 -10.82 6.22
N GLU A 103 -3.20 -11.49 5.40
CA GLU A 103 -2.44 -10.82 4.34
C GLU A 103 -3.38 -10.12 3.35
N GLU A 104 -4.39 -10.81 2.83
CA GLU A 104 -5.39 -10.25 1.92
C GLU A 104 -6.15 -9.09 2.55
N THR A 105 -6.50 -9.20 3.83
CA THR A 105 -7.19 -8.13 4.58
C THR A 105 -6.33 -6.87 4.68
N LEU A 106 -5.05 -7.02 5.04
CA LEU A 106 -4.10 -5.90 5.12
C LEU A 106 -3.78 -5.30 3.75
N GLU A 107 -3.72 -6.13 2.69
CA GLU A 107 -3.56 -5.64 1.32
C GLU A 107 -4.76 -4.80 0.88
N ASN A 108 -5.98 -5.26 1.16
CA ASN A 108 -7.21 -4.51 0.90
C ASN A 108 -7.24 -3.20 1.70
N LYS A 109 -6.89 -3.24 2.99
CA LYS A 109 -6.76 -2.03 3.82
C LYS A 109 -5.73 -1.05 3.25
N CYS A 110 -4.61 -1.56 2.72
CA CYS A 110 -3.60 -0.73 2.05
C CYS A 110 -4.09 -0.07 0.77
N VAL A 111 -5.03 -0.69 0.04
CA VAL A 111 -5.63 -0.11 -1.16
C VAL A 111 -6.73 0.88 -0.81
N GLN A 112 -7.64 0.49 0.08
CA GLN A 112 -8.90 1.20 0.34
C GLN A 112 -8.77 2.30 1.39
N VAL A 113 -7.74 2.27 2.24
CA VAL A 113 -7.54 3.26 3.32
C VAL A 113 -6.27 4.07 3.06
N PRO A 114 -6.35 5.23 2.39
CA PRO A 114 -5.18 6.05 2.04
C PRO A 114 -4.29 6.40 3.23
N VAL A 115 -4.87 6.78 4.37
CA VAL A 115 -4.13 7.12 5.59
C VAL A 115 -3.30 5.95 6.15
N PHE A 116 -3.79 4.71 6.00
CA PHE A 116 -3.04 3.51 6.37
C PHE A 116 -1.85 3.32 5.44
N ARG A 117 -2.10 3.39 4.13
CA ARG A 117 -1.08 3.24 3.09
C ARG A 117 0.03 4.26 3.26
N ASP A 118 -0.33 5.51 3.51
CA ASP A 118 0.63 6.61 3.59
C ASP A 118 1.50 6.47 4.83
N LYS A 119 0.91 6.17 6.00
CA LYS A 119 1.67 5.89 7.23
C LYS A 119 2.58 4.65 7.10
N LEU A 120 2.11 3.61 6.41
CA LEU A 120 2.92 2.43 6.14
C LEU A 120 4.10 2.77 5.21
N CYS A 121 3.86 3.53 4.13
CA CYS A 121 4.88 3.84 3.11
C CYS A 121 5.96 4.82 3.58
N THR A 122 5.62 5.74 4.50
CA THR A 122 6.57 6.70 5.09
C THR A 122 7.50 6.06 6.11
N SER A 123 7.14 4.89 6.66
CA SER A 123 7.97 4.16 7.62
C SER A 123 9.28 3.67 7.00
N LYS A 124 10.40 3.73 7.73
CA LYS A 124 11.72 3.32 7.21
C LYS A 124 11.74 1.82 6.86
N GLN A 125 12.59 1.42 5.91
CA GLN A 125 12.73 0.00 5.53
C GLN A 125 13.25 -0.88 6.68
N SER A 126 14.04 -0.29 7.58
CA SER A 126 14.55 -0.90 8.80
C SER A 126 13.50 -1.01 9.90
N THR A 127 12.35 -0.33 9.80
CA THR A 127 11.30 -0.38 10.82
C THR A 127 10.83 -1.82 11.07
N THR A 128 10.70 -2.16 12.34
CA THR A 128 10.07 -3.39 12.81
C THR A 128 8.68 -3.04 13.29
N PHE A 129 7.65 -3.51 12.59
CA PHE A 129 6.28 -3.38 13.05
C PHE A 129 6.01 -4.49 14.07
N VAL A 130 5.36 -4.20 15.19
CA VAL A 130 5.01 -5.20 16.20
C VAL A 130 3.73 -4.87 16.94
N GLU A 131 2.88 -5.86 17.16
CA GLU A 131 1.78 -5.74 18.11
C GLU A 131 2.26 -6.21 19.49
N ALA A 132 2.31 -5.31 20.48
CA ALA A 132 2.84 -5.59 21.82
C ALA A 132 1.79 -6.24 22.74
N THR A 133 1.30 -7.38 22.30
CA THR A 133 0.34 -8.20 23.04
C THR A 133 0.97 -9.52 23.45
N TYR A 134 0.38 -10.16 24.46
CA TYR A 134 0.68 -11.54 24.85
C TYR A 134 0.22 -12.60 23.81
N ASN A 135 -0.08 -12.18 22.58
CA ASN A 135 -0.40 -13.08 21.48
C ASN A 135 0.89 -13.63 20.87
N ASN A 136 1.17 -14.91 21.14
CA ASN A 136 2.40 -15.57 20.65
C ASN A 136 2.40 -15.85 19.14
N GLU A 137 1.28 -15.66 18.45
CA GLU A 137 1.18 -15.87 17.02
C GLU A 137 1.31 -14.58 16.22
N TRP A 138 0.47 -13.60 16.52
CA TRP A 138 0.35 -12.36 15.74
C TRP A 138 1.22 -11.23 16.29
N GLY A 139 1.46 -11.19 17.60
CA GLY A 139 2.23 -10.17 18.31
C GLY A 139 3.58 -10.67 18.85
N SER A 140 4.16 -9.88 19.76
CA SER A 140 5.46 -10.17 20.41
C SER A 140 5.38 -11.20 21.53
N GLY A 141 4.19 -11.57 21.99
CA GLY A 141 4.01 -12.40 23.19
C GLY A 141 4.39 -11.68 24.49
N LEU A 142 4.62 -10.37 24.43
CA LEU A 142 5.03 -9.51 25.56
C LEU A 142 4.16 -8.25 25.58
N ASN A 143 4.09 -7.59 26.74
CA ASN A 143 3.53 -6.23 26.81
C ASN A 143 4.47 -5.20 26.16
N ARG A 144 4.11 -3.91 26.18
CA ARG A 144 4.92 -2.84 25.57
C ARG A 144 6.35 -2.83 26.10
N ASP A 145 6.49 -2.81 27.42
CA ASP A 145 7.79 -2.67 28.07
C ASP A 145 8.66 -3.88 27.77
N GLY A 146 8.10 -5.08 27.87
CA GLY A 146 8.78 -6.31 27.48
C GLY A 146 9.20 -6.31 26.01
N THR A 147 8.37 -5.79 25.12
CA THR A 147 8.66 -5.71 23.68
C THR A 147 9.77 -4.69 23.39
N CYS A 148 9.78 -3.53 24.05
CA CYS A 148 10.83 -2.51 23.92
C CYS A 148 12.17 -2.96 24.51
N ASN A 149 12.13 -3.62 25.66
CA ASN A 149 13.33 -3.96 26.44
C ASN A 149 14.02 -5.25 25.95
N ASN A 150 13.41 -5.96 25.00
CA ASN A 150 13.96 -7.19 24.42
C ASN A 150 14.18 -7.04 22.91
N LYS A 151 15.25 -7.66 22.43
CA LYS A 151 15.47 -7.81 20.97
C LYS A 151 14.35 -8.66 20.36
N PRO A 152 13.97 -8.43 19.10
CA PRO A 152 12.95 -9.24 18.41
C PRO A 152 13.20 -10.75 18.48
N ASP A 153 14.47 -11.18 18.46
CA ASP A 153 14.85 -12.59 18.55
C ASP A 153 14.57 -13.22 19.94
N HIS A 154 14.29 -12.40 20.96
CA HIS A 154 13.93 -12.83 22.31
C HIS A 154 12.44 -12.67 22.62
N TRP A 155 11.63 -12.25 21.64
CA TRP A 155 10.18 -12.18 21.81
C TRP A 155 9.59 -13.60 21.89
N LEU A 156 8.61 -13.79 22.77
CA LEU A 156 7.92 -15.08 22.93
C LEU A 156 6.97 -15.37 21.76
N GLY A 157 6.51 -14.31 21.10
CA GLY A 157 5.60 -14.35 19.96
C GLY A 157 6.29 -14.22 18.61
N LYS A 158 5.63 -14.76 17.59
CA LYS A 158 6.14 -14.83 16.22
C LYS A 158 6.03 -13.52 15.44
N ASN A 159 5.31 -12.53 15.96
CA ASN A 159 5.06 -11.24 15.33
C ASN A 159 4.64 -11.36 13.84
N LYS A 160 3.75 -12.31 13.53
CA LYS A 160 3.33 -12.56 12.13
C LYS A 160 2.72 -11.29 11.50
N LEU A 161 1.98 -10.49 12.27
CA LEU A 161 1.36 -9.27 11.77
C LEU A 161 2.42 -8.27 11.29
N GLY A 162 3.48 -8.08 12.09
CA GLY A 162 4.59 -7.21 11.73
C GLY A 162 5.34 -7.65 10.47
N VAL A 163 5.53 -8.97 10.31
CA VAL A 163 6.13 -9.56 9.10
C VAL A 163 5.27 -9.29 7.86
N LEU A 164 3.96 -9.45 7.95
CA LEU A 164 3.03 -9.16 6.86
C LEU A 164 3.04 -7.66 6.49
N MET A 165 3.02 -6.76 7.48
CA MET A 165 3.13 -5.32 7.26
C MET A 165 4.41 -4.95 6.47
N LYS A 166 5.54 -5.57 6.83
CA LYS A 166 6.81 -5.36 6.13
C LYS A 166 6.79 -5.93 4.71
N LYS A 167 6.11 -7.06 4.47
CA LYS A 167 5.90 -7.64 3.14
C LYS A 167 5.08 -6.68 2.25
N ILE A 168 3.98 -6.14 2.76
CA ILE A 168 3.11 -5.19 2.06
C ILE A 168 3.86 -3.89 1.76
N LEU A 169 4.65 -3.36 2.71
CA LEU A 169 5.50 -2.19 2.49
C LEU A 169 6.47 -2.40 1.32
N LYS A 170 7.20 -3.52 1.30
CA LYS A 170 8.12 -3.87 0.20
C LYS A 170 7.38 -3.98 -1.13
N LYS A 171 6.21 -4.62 -1.17
CA LYS A 171 5.38 -4.76 -2.37
C LYS A 171 4.92 -3.39 -2.91
N ASN A 172 4.50 -2.48 -2.03
CA ASN A 172 4.08 -1.13 -2.41
C ASN A 172 5.22 -0.27 -2.96
N ARG A 173 6.41 -0.34 -2.35
CA ARG A 173 7.60 0.39 -2.84
C ARG A 173 8.05 -0.07 -4.23
N LYS A 174 8.05 -1.39 -4.47
CA LYS A 174 8.37 -1.94 -5.80
C LYS A 174 7.40 -1.45 -6.88
N ARG A 175 6.09 -1.41 -6.55
CA ARG A 175 5.07 -0.84 -7.45
C ARG A 175 5.34 0.63 -7.78
N LYS A 176 5.54 1.48 -6.75
CA LYS A 176 5.87 2.90 -6.94
C LYS A 176 7.13 3.11 -7.81
N LEU A 177 8.19 2.34 -7.58
CA LEU A 177 9.40 2.41 -8.40
C LEU A 177 9.12 2.03 -9.85
N SER A 178 8.36 0.94 -10.07
CA SER A 178 7.99 0.52 -11.43
C SER A 178 7.11 1.54 -12.14
N ASP A 179 6.21 2.21 -11.41
CA ASP A 179 5.31 3.21 -11.97
C ASP A 179 6.05 4.52 -12.31
N SER A 180 7.00 4.93 -11.48
CA SER A 180 7.90 6.06 -11.77
C SER A 180 8.72 5.80 -13.03
N VAL A 181 9.39 4.64 -13.12
CA VAL A 181 10.22 4.28 -14.29
C VAL A 181 9.39 4.22 -15.58
N LYS A 182 8.15 3.74 -15.52
CA LYS A 182 7.24 3.76 -16.67
C LYS A 182 6.85 5.19 -17.08
N THR A 183 6.61 6.06 -16.11
CA THR A 183 6.23 7.46 -16.34
C THR A 183 7.39 8.22 -16.99
N ASP A 184 8.61 8.10 -16.44
CA ASP A 184 9.82 8.74 -16.96
C ASP A 184 10.13 8.30 -18.39
N ARG A 185 10.00 6.98 -18.68
CA ARG A 185 10.19 6.45 -20.05
C ARG A 185 9.17 7.00 -21.03
N LYS A 186 7.89 7.11 -20.62
CA LYS A 186 6.82 7.64 -21.48
C LYS A 186 7.01 9.12 -21.77
N GLN A 187 7.46 9.89 -20.77
CA GLN A 187 7.78 11.31 -20.94
C GLN A 187 8.94 11.50 -21.92
N LYS A 188 10.03 10.74 -21.77
CA LYS A 188 11.19 10.82 -22.67
C LYS A 188 10.84 10.48 -24.13
N GLN A 189 10.00 9.45 -24.33
CA GLN A 189 9.52 9.08 -25.67
C GLN A 189 8.61 10.15 -26.29
N ASN A 190 7.76 10.80 -25.48
CA ASN A 190 6.91 11.90 -25.96
C ASN A 190 7.76 13.12 -26.33
N GLU A 191 8.80 13.45 -25.56
CA GLU A 191 9.73 14.57 -25.85
C GLU A 191 10.52 14.30 -27.15
N GLU A 192 11.05 13.08 -27.34
CA GLU A 192 11.72 12.68 -28.58
C GLU A 192 10.79 12.73 -29.80
N GLN A 193 9.55 12.23 -29.69
CA GLN A 193 8.57 12.29 -30.78
C GLN A 193 8.15 13.72 -31.12
N THR A 194 8.02 14.59 -30.11
CA THR A 194 7.67 16.00 -30.32
C THR A 194 8.82 16.75 -31.00
N GLY A 195 10.05 16.50 -30.58
CA GLY A 195 11.26 17.04 -31.22
C GLY A 195 11.39 16.60 -32.68
N GLN A 196 11.19 15.31 -32.97
CA GLN A 196 11.22 14.78 -34.34
C GLN A 196 10.14 15.43 -35.23
N ARG A 197 8.90 15.59 -34.73
CA ARG A 197 7.82 16.29 -35.47
C ARG A 197 8.17 17.74 -35.77
N SER A 198 8.76 18.45 -34.81
CA SER A 198 9.18 19.85 -34.98
C SER A 198 10.26 20.01 -36.07
N ILE A 199 11.25 19.10 -36.09
CA ILE A 199 12.29 19.08 -37.12
C ILE A 199 11.68 18.84 -38.50
N VAL A 200 10.80 17.84 -38.64
CA VAL A 200 10.13 17.54 -39.91
C VAL A 200 9.31 18.73 -40.42
N HIS A 201 8.56 19.38 -39.54
CA HIS A 201 7.79 20.58 -39.88
C HIS A 201 8.69 21.72 -40.37
N THR A 202 9.80 21.97 -39.67
CA THR A 202 10.79 22.99 -40.06
C THR A 202 11.39 22.71 -41.43
N LEU A 203 11.77 21.45 -41.70
CA LEU A 203 12.32 21.04 -43.00
C LEU A 203 11.30 21.19 -44.14
N GLN A 204 10.01 20.90 -43.88
CA GLN A 204 8.94 21.10 -44.87
C GLN A 204 8.75 22.58 -45.23
N GLN A 205 8.80 23.48 -44.24
CA GLN A 205 8.71 24.93 -44.49
C GLN A 205 9.88 25.44 -45.33
N LEU A 206 11.11 25.02 -44.99
CA LEU A 206 12.30 25.41 -45.75
C LEU A 206 12.22 24.96 -47.22
N ARG A 207 11.71 23.75 -47.49
CA ARG A 207 11.52 23.27 -48.87
C ARG A 207 10.46 24.10 -49.63
N ALA A 208 9.35 24.44 -48.98
CA ALA A 208 8.30 25.26 -49.59
C ALA A 208 8.81 26.67 -49.95
N MET A 209 9.74 27.22 -49.16
CA MET A 209 10.37 28.52 -49.43
C MET A 209 11.40 28.45 -50.57
N SER A 210 12.12 27.34 -50.73
CA SER A 210 13.05 27.18 -51.85
C SER A 210 12.35 26.95 -53.20
N ASP A 211 11.16 26.32 -53.20
CA ASP A 211 10.39 26.08 -54.43
C ASP A 211 9.69 27.36 -54.95
N SER A 212 9.55 28.41 -54.12
CA SER A 212 8.99 29.71 -54.52
C SER A 212 9.98 30.64 -55.24
N ASP A 213 11.28 30.33 -55.26
CA ASP A 213 12.32 31.15 -55.91
C ASP A 213 12.70 30.68 -57.33
N VAL A 214 12.02 29.67 -57.90
CA VAL A 214 12.14 29.32 -59.34
C VAL A 214 11.03 30.03 -60.13
N SER A 215 11.09 31.36 -60.15
CA SER A 215 10.33 32.20 -61.07
C SER A 215 11.15 33.45 -61.39
N GLY A 216 12.07 33.31 -62.34
CA GLY A 216 12.63 34.48 -63.02
C GLY A 216 14.11 34.37 -63.35
N CYS A 217 14.43 33.65 -64.42
CA CYS A 217 15.55 33.97 -65.30
C CYS A 217 15.20 33.45 -66.70
N ASN A 218 14.52 34.28 -67.50
CA ASN A 218 14.55 34.13 -68.96
C ASN A 218 15.90 34.71 -69.43
N PRO A 219 16.76 33.94 -70.11
CA PRO A 219 17.92 34.50 -70.77
C PRO A 219 17.51 35.18 -72.07
N ASP A 220 18.10 36.35 -72.28
CA ASP A 220 17.92 37.25 -73.40
C ASP A 220 17.95 36.53 -74.76
N SER A 221 16.96 36.84 -75.60
CA SER A 221 17.03 36.61 -77.04
C SER A 221 17.17 37.97 -77.70
N ASP A 222 18.40 38.34 -78.06
CA ASP A 222 18.64 39.49 -78.92
C ASP A 222 19.61 39.14 -80.06
N SER A 223 19.08 39.33 -81.27
CA SER A 223 19.73 39.73 -82.53
C SER A 223 20.71 38.81 -83.28
N SER A 224 20.34 38.46 -84.52
CA SER A 224 21.04 38.86 -85.76
C SER A 224 20.36 38.23 -87.00
N GLY A 225 19.87 39.05 -87.96
CA GLY A 225 20.38 39.17 -89.35
C GLY A 225 19.86 38.07 -90.29
N ASP A 226 19.68 38.21 -91.60
CA ASP A 226 19.71 39.30 -92.57
C ASP A 226 19.16 38.69 -93.89
N GLU A 227 18.65 39.54 -94.78
CA GLU A 227 18.43 39.40 -96.25
C GLU A 227 18.20 38.02 -96.94
N ARG A 228 17.02 37.85 -97.57
CA ARG A 228 16.81 37.95 -99.05
C ARG A 228 15.36 37.69 -99.46
#